data_AF-A0A8T6RCJ9-F1
#
_entry.id   AF-A0A8T6RCJ9-F1
#
_cell.length_a   1.000
_cell.length_b   1.000
_cell.length_c   1.000
_cell.angle_alpha   90.00
_cell.angle_beta   90.00
_cell.angle_gamma   90.00
#
_symmetry.space_group_name_H-M   'P 1'
#
loop_
_entity.id
_entity.type
_entity.pdbx_description
1 polymer ?
#
loop_
_entity_poly.entity_id
_entity_poly.type
_entity_poly.pdbx_seq_one_letter_code
_entity_poly.pdbx_strand_id
1 'polypeptide(L)'
;MNIPEPMQWLLANSGPAIRFQMIVDMLQEQDVTRVSQALDDLHRSPIVSEWMARVGRGFEMKQLHSSNPLAFENVMGKLGDLGLRAGLQPFDTKTLPFRVWLSEGAKRADDSPFRVFLRTLVASFLSFVGYGDTEPVHEVLVRRLKSLYSFAVSPSFQDIYTESYITHDVKQEKRKHRFLNPDLYFGQQLVLPWVHDIRGLAHSRKILDDPDLRHKAETVVSMVFSPEYQDLPLGYGLIKHQERSYVIGWSVHLPGFESLPNDSSMPKILLLLQSFASFRTARESDWFLRMMEILEGCSTEYETYRFPKEWLPEKNAGYWVNGAYMALEDDRQKKSAIECESTFRMLKIKHLMTRQ
;
A
#
# COMPACT_ATOMS: atom_id res chain seq x y z
N MET A 1 -12.81 -26.94 -14.00
CA MET A 1 -13.11 -26.33 -12.70
C MET A 1 -14.26 -25.36 -12.93
N ASN A 2 -15.35 -25.44 -12.14
CA ASN A 2 -16.44 -24.47 -12.27
C ASN A 2 -15.94 -23.12 -11.72
N ILE A 3 -15.84 -22.13 -12.60
CA ILE A 3 -15.44 -20.77 -12.22
C ILE A 3 -16.61 -20.15 -11.43
N PRO A 4 -16.40 -19.55 -10.25
CA PRO A 4 -17.47 -18.88 -9.49
C PRO A 4 -18.19 -17.82 -10.33
N GLU A 5 -19.50 -17.67 -10.16
CA GLU A 5 -20.33 -16.75 -10.97
C GLU A 5 -19.79 -15.31 -10.99
N PRO A 6 -19.36 -14.70 -9.86
CA PRO A 6 -18.82 -13.34 -9.88
C PRO A 6 -17.56 -13.20 -10.73
N MET A 7 -16.74 -14.25 -10.82
CA MET A 7 -15.54 -14.26 -11.66
C MET A 7 -15.89 -14.38 -13.14
N GLN A 8 -16.86 -15.21 -13.50
CA GLN A 8 -17.36 -15.30 -14.88
C GLN A 8 -17.97 -13.97 -15.33
N TRP A 9 -18.75 -13.34 -14.45
CA TRP A 9 -19.34 -12.03 -14.70
C TRP A 9 -18.27 -10.96 -14.97
N LEU A 10 -17.20 -10.92 -14.17
CA LEU A 10 -16.08 -10.01 -14.42
C LEU A 10 -15.38 -10.27 -15.75
N LEU A 11 -15.15 -11.52 -16.12
CA LEU A 11 -14.54 -11.86 -17.42
C LEU A 11 -15.38 -11.35 -18.60
N ALA A 12 -16.71 -11.35 -18.47
CA ALA A 12 -17.61 -10.87 -19.52
C ALA A 12 -17.80 -9.34 -19.52
N ASN A 13 -17.74 -8.68 -18.36
CA ASN A 13 -18.22 -7.31 -18.22
C ASN A 13 -17.14 -6.26 -17.99
N SER A 14 -15.95 -6.65 -17.52
CA SER A 14 -14.90 -5.70 -17.13
C SER A 14 -13.96 -5.30 -18.27
N GLY A 15 -13.15 -4.28 -18.02
CA GLY A 15 -12.10 -3.79 -18.90
C GLY A 15 -10.85 -4.68 -18.88
N PRO A 16 -9.85 -4.36 -19.72
CA PRO A 16 -8.64 -5.18 -19.86
C PRO A 16 -7.86 -5.39 -18.56
N ALA A 17 -7.75 -4.36 -17.72
CA ALA A 17 -6.99 -4.42 -16.47
C ALA A 17 -7.55 -5.44 -15.46
N ILE A 18 -8.87 -5.46 -15.29
CA ILE A 18 -9.53 -6.43 -14.40
C ILE A 18 -9.51 -7.81 -15.05
N ARG A 19 -9.85 -7.92 -16.35
CA ARG A 19 -9.81 -9.21 -17.07
C ARG A 19 -8.45 -9.89 -16.99
N PHE A 20 -7.37 -9.17 -17.25
CA PHE A 20 -6.02 -9.70 -17.17
C PHE A 20 -5.70 -10.24 -15.76
N GLN A 21 -6.00 -9.48 -14.72
CA GLN A 21 -5.80 -9.92 -13.34
C GLN A 21 -6.69 -11.11 -12.96
N MET A 22 -7.93 -11.19 -13.45
CA MET A 22 -8.77 -12.36 -13.24
C MET A 22 -8.15 -13.62 -13.86
N ILE A 23 -7.69 -13.53 -15.09
CA ILE A 23 -7.06 -14.64 -15.82
C ILE A 23 -5.77 -15.09 -15.14
N VAL A 24 -4.90 -14.15 -14.77
CA VAL A 24 -3.54 -14.46 -14.27
C VAL A 24 -3.51 -14.73 -12.76
N ASP A 25 -4.18 -13.91 -11.94
CA ASP A 25 -4.04 -13.97 -10.48
C ASP A 25 -5.04 -14.87 -9.78
N MET A 26 -6.28 -14.86 -10.27
CA MET A 26 -7.40 -15.54 -9.63
C MET A 26 -7.58 -16.94 -10.21
N LEU A 27 -7.63 -17.04 -11.54
CA LEU A 27 -7.84 -18.31 -12.25
C LEU A 27 -6.55 -19.07 -12.50
N GLN A 28 -5.40 -18.39 -12.44
CA GLN A 28 -4.08 -18.97 -12.74
C GLN A 28 -4.08 -19.72 -14.07
N GLU A 29 -4.67 -19.10 -15.10
CA GLU A 29 -4.81 -19.68 -16.43
C GLU A 29 -3.45 -20.10 -17.00
N GLN A 30 -3.39 -21.30 -17.58
CA GLN A 30 -2.18 -21.89 -18.15
C GLN A 30 -2.18 -21.84 -19.69
N ASP A 31 -3.34 -21.58 -20.31
CA ASP A 31 -3.41 -21.37 -21.75
C ASP A 31 -2.67 -20.08 -22.15
N VAL A 32 -1.47 -20.26 -22.71
CA VAL A 32 -0.58 -19.19 -23.19
C VAL A 32 -1.29 -18.27 -24.18
N THR A 33 -2.19 -18.79 -25.02
CA THR A 33 -2.91 -17.96 -26.01
C THR A 33 -3.86 -17.01 -25.31
N ARG A 34 -4.63 -17.50 -24.33
CA ARG A 34 -5.55 -16.66 -23.54
C ARG A 34 -4.80 -15.63 -22.72
N VAL A 35 -3.70 -16.02 -22.07
CA VAL A 35 -2.86 -15.11 -21.29
C VAL A 35 -2.24 -14.05 -22.19
N SER A 36 -1.70 -14.43 -23.36
CA SER A 36 -1.11 -13.49 -24.32
C SER A 36 -2.15 -12.49 -24.84
N GLN A 37 -3.35 -12.95 -25.20
CA GLN A 37 -4.42 -12.06 -25.66
C GLN A 37 -4.82 -11.07 -24.56
N ALA A 38 -4.96 -11.53 -23.31
CA ALA A 38 -5.29 -10.65 -22.20
C ALA A 38 -4.19 -9.61 -21.93
N LEU A 39 -2.92 -9.99 -22.11
CA LEU A 39 -1.78 -9.07 -22.00
C LEU A 39 -1.77 -8.03 -23.14
N ASP A 40 -2.06 -8.44 -24.36
CA ASP A 40 -2.16 -7.52 -25.50
C ASP A 40 -3.28 -6.50 -25.30
N ASP A 41 -4.43 -6.96 -24.80
CA ASP A 41 -5.56 -6.09 -24.45
C ASP A 41 -5.18 -5.11 -23.32
N LEU A 42 -4.45 -5.58 -22.30
CA LEU A 42 -3.93 -4.75 -21.22
C LEU A 42 -3.00 -3.65 -21.76
N HIS A 43 -2.08 -3.99 -22.67
CA HIS A 43 -1.18 -3.00 -23.28
C HIS A 43 -1.89 -1.97 -24.14
N ARG A 44 -3.02 -2.33 -24.75
CA ARG A 44 -3.85 -1.41 -25.55
C ARG A 44 -4.80 -0.56 -24.71
N SER A 45 -4.92 -0.83 -23.41
CA SER A 45 -5.79 -0.07 -22.51
C SER A 45 -5.31 1.40 -22.40
N PRO A 46 -6.19 2.39 -22.69
CA PRO A 46 -5.88 3.80 -22.54
C PRO A 46 -5.37 4.19 -21.15
N ILE A 47 -6.02 3.72 -20.07
CA ILE A 47 -5.62 4.07 -18.69
C ILE A 47 -4.25 3.50 -18.37
N VAL A 48 -3.93 2.28 -18.83
CA VAL A 48 -2.59 1.69 -18.67
C VAL A 48 -1.54 2.52 -19.41
N SER A 49 -1.81 2.86 -20.67
CA SER A 49 -0.89 3.65 -21.49
C SER A 49 -0.61 5.03 -20.90
N GLU A 50 -1.66 5.71 -20.40
CA GLU A 50 -1.56 7.00 -19.73
C GLU A 50 -0.66 6.94 -18.50
N TRP A 51 -0.90 5.98 -17.59
CA TRP A 51 -0.10 5.85 -16.38
C TRP A 51 1.32 5.34 -16.64
N MET A 52 1.51 4.51 -17.66
CA MET A 52 2.85 4.08 -18.11
C MET A 52 3.70 5.23 -18.66
N ALA A 53 3.06 6.24 -19.26
CA ALA A 53 3.74 7.46 -19.70
C ALA A 53 4.23 8.33 -18.53
N ARG A 54 3.60 8.21 -17.34
CA ARG A 54 3.94 8.98 -16.14
C ARG A 54 5.12 8.44 -15.35
N VAL A 55 5.65 7.26 -15.68
CA VAL A 55 6.80 6.68 -14.97
C VAL A 55 8.03 7.59 -15.15
N GLY A 56 8.32 8.37 -14.12
CA GLY A 56 9.46 9.28 -14.07
C GLY A 56 10.79 8.56 -13.81
N ARG A 57 11.87 9.34 -13.75
CA ARG A 57 13.25 8.87 -13.43
C ARG A 57 13.88 9.63 -12.26
N GLY A 58 13.07 10.38 -11.52
CA GLY A 58 13.50 11.23 -10.43
C GLY A 58 13.51 10.49 -9.09
N PHE A 59 14.49 10.81 -8.24
CA PHE A 59 14.67 10.18 -6.93
C PHE A 59 14.61 11.19 -5.77
N GLU A 60 14.24 12.44 -6.04
CA GLU A 60 14.03 13.45 -5.01
C GLU A 60 12.72 13.24 -4.28
N MET A 61 12.61 13.78 -3.06
CA MET A 61 11.42 13.63 -2.20
C MET A 61 10.11 13.89 -2.96
N LYS A 62 9.98 15.01 -3.66
CA LYS A 62 8.75 15.35 -4.40
C LYS A 62 8.44 14.42 -5.58
N GLN A 63 9.47 13.82 -6.17
CA GLN A 63 9.35 12.91 -7.32
C GLN A 63 8.98 11.50 -6.86
N LEU A 64 9.39 11.10 -5.66
CA LEU A 64 9.06 9.80 -5.10
C LEU A 64 7.75 9.83 -4.29
N HIS A 65 7.56 10.90 -3.52
CA HIS A 65 6.50 11.05 -2.54
C HIS A 65 5.89 12.46 -2.56
N SER A 66 4.69 12.59 -3.13
CA SER A 66 3.88 13.81 -3.10
C SER A 66 2.46 13.55 -3.60
N SER A 67 1.58 14.53 -3.42
CA SER A 67 0.22 14.50 -4.00
C SER A 67 0.19 14.67 -5.52
N ASN A 68 1.33 14.88 -6.18
CA ASN A 68 1.40 15.02 -7.63
C ASN A 68 1.15 13.65 -8.30
N PRO A 69 0.28 13.54 -9.31
CA PRO A 69 0.03 12.26 -10.01
C PRO A 69 1.28 11.66 -10.69
N LEU A 70 2.35 12.46 -10.90
CA LEU A 70 3.63 12.00 -11.44
C LEU A 70 4.58 11.42 -10.38
N ALA A 71 4.24 11.52 -9.09
CA ALA A 71 5.07 10.96 -8.03
C ALA A 71 5.09 9.43 -8.13
N PHE A 72 6.25 8.82 -7.89
CA PHE A 72 6.46 7.39 -7.99
C PHE A 72 5.41 6.57 -7.23
N GLU A 73 5.09 6.93 -5.98
CA GLU A 73 4.09 6.21 -5.18
C GLU A 73 2.72 6.14 -5.86
N ASN A 74 2.34 7.21 -6.56
CA ASN A 74 1.05 7.32 -7.22
C ASN A 74 1.03 6.52 -8.51
N VAL A 75 2.10 6.67 -9.30
CA VAL A 75 2.26 5.95 -10.57
C VAL A 75 2.38 4.45 -10.35
N MET A 76 3.26 4.00 -9.45
CA MET A 76 3.48 2.58 -9.19
C MET A 76 2.29 1.93 -8.49
N GLY A 77 1.66 2.63 -7.54
CA GLY A 77 0.43 2.15 -6.92
C GLY A 77 -0.65 1.91 -7.96
N LYS A 78 -0.88 2.88 -8.85
CA LYS A 78 -1.89 2.75 -9.90
C LYS A 78 -1.55 1.65 -10.90
N LEU A 79 -0.31 1.59 -11.39
CA LEU A 79 0.10 0.58 -12.36
C LEU A 79 -0.02 -0.84 -11.78
N GLY A 80 0.33 -1.04 -10.51
CA GLY A 80 0.11 -2.32 -9.84
C GLY A 80 -1.38 -2.67 -9.70
N ASP A 81 -2.24 -1.69 -9.40
CA ASP A 81 -3.70 -1.87 -9.37
C ASP A 81 -4.27 -2.21 -10.76
N LEU A 82 -3.68 -1.68 -11.82
CA LEU A 82 -4.01 -2.00 -13.22
C LEU A 82 -3.42 -3.34 -13.69
N GLY A 83 -2.65 -4.05 -12.85
CA GLY A 83 -2.14 -5.39 -13.12
C GLY A 83 -0.72 -5.46 -13.68
N LEU A 84 -0.03 -4.31 -13.84
CA LEU A 84 1.37 -4.28 -14.28
C LEU A 84 2.27 -4.83 -13.16
N ARG A 85 3.22 -5.66 -13.57
CA ARG A 85 4.08 -6.41 -12.64
C ARG A 85 5.40 -6.80 -13.29
N ALA A 86 6.33 -7.24 -12.44
CA ALA A 86 7.61 -7.82 -12.82
C ALA A 86 7.44 -8.90 -13.90
N GLY A 87 8.31 -8.88 -14.92
CA GLY A 87 8.27 -9.80 -16.05
C GLY A 87 7.49 -9.27 -17.27
N LEU A 88 6.79 -8.14 -17.14
CA LEU A 88 6.07 -7.53 -18.27
C LEU A 88 6.89 -6.40 -18.89
N GLN A 89 7.09 -6.45 -20.21
CA GLN A 89 7.64 -5.33 -20.98
C GLN A 89 6.51 -4.44 -21.52
N PRO A 90 6.67 -3.10 -21.55
CA PRO A 90 7.87 -2.32 -21.25
C PRO A 90 8.03 -1.92 -19.77
N PHE A 91 7.21 -2.46 -18.86
CA PHE A 91 7.20 -2.09 -17.45
C PHE A 91 8.54 -2.37 -16.75
N ASP A 92 9.13 -3.55 -16.95
CA ASP A 92 10.46 -3.92 -16.43
C ASP A 92 11.55 -2.91 -16.80
N THR A 93 11.52 -2.40 -18.04
CA THR A 93 12.48 -1.40 -18.52
C THR A 93 12.28 -0.06 -17.80
N LYS A 94 11.03 0.35 -17.57
CA LYS A 94 10.71 1.61 -16.90
C LYS A 94 10.98 1.57 -15.39
N THR A 95 10.88 0.41 -14.75
CA THR A 95 11.16 0.25 -13.30
C THR A 95 12.63 0.01 -12.99
N LEU A 96 13.46 -0.35 -13.99
CA LEU A 96 14.88 -0.64 -13.80
C LEU A 96 15.64 0.47 -13.04
N PRO A 97 15.48 1.77 -13.34
CA PRO A 97 16.19 2.82 -12.60
C PRO A 97 15.93 2.81 -11.09
N PHE A 98 14.72 2.48 -10.65
CA PHE A 98 14.37 2.41 -9.22
C PHE A 98 14.99 1.19 -8.54
N ARG A 99 15.07 0.06 -9.25
CA ARG A 99 15.75 -1.16 -8.77
C ARG A 99 17.25 -0.94 -8.63
N VAL A 100 17.87 -0.27 -9.60
CA VAL A 100 19.29 0.13 -9.54
C VAL A 100 19.52 1.11 -8.38
N TRP A 101 18.67 2.14 -8.25
CA TRP A 101 18.76 3.11 -7.15
C TRP A 101 18.66 2.48 -5.77
N LEU A 102 17.78 1.48 -5.59
CA LEU A 102 17.73 0.70 -4.35
C LEU A 102 19.00 -0.12 -4.14
N SER A 103 19.52 -0.79 -5.16
CA SER A 103 20.74 -1.61 -5.05
C SER A 103 21.95 -0.80 -4.63
N GLU A 104 22.15 0.37 -5.25
CA GLU A 104 23.22 1.31 -4.88
C GLU A 104 22.98 1.92 -3.50
N GLY A 105 21.71 2.12 -3.13
CA GLY A 105 21.29 2.68 -1.86
C GLY A 105 21.42 1.73 -0.67
N ALA A 106 21.10 0.45 -0.84
CA ALA A 106 21.02 -0.55 0.23
C ALA A 106 22.35 -0.75 0.97
N LYS A 107 23.47 -0.52 0.26
CA LYS A 107 24.84 -0.64 0.76
C LYS A 107 25.38 0.61 1.46
N ARG A 108 24.69 1.76 1.34
CA ARG A 108 25.12 3.02 1.95
C ARG A 108 24.53 3.16 3.36
N ALA A 109 25.29 3.77 4.27
CA ALA A 109 24.79 4.18 5.57
C ALA A 109 23.56 5.09 5.44
N ASP A 110 22.69 5.04 6.44
CA ASP A 110 21.52 5.92 6.52
C ASP A 110 21.97 7.28 7.07
N ASP A 111 22.00 8.28 6.19
CA ASP A 111 22.40 9.65 6.49
C ASP A 111 21.24 10.52 6.97
N SER A 112 20.00 10.10 6.67
CA SER A 112 18.80 10.84 7.02
C SER A 112 17.56 9.94 7.16
N PRO A 113 16.59 10.25 8.05
CA PRO A 113 15.36 9.47 8.19
C PRO A 113 14.50 9.53 6.94
N PHE A 114 14.62 10.62 6.17
CA PHE A 114 13.97 10.75 4.86
C PHE A 114 14.52 9.76 3.84
N ARG A 115 15.82 9.48 3.89
CA ARG A 115 16.42 8.50 2.97
C ARG A 115 15.93 7.10 3.28
N VAL A 116 15.82 6.75 4.57
CA VAL A 116 15.19 5.50 5.04
C VAL A 116 13.75 5.43 4.54
N PHE A 117 12.94 6.46 4.80
CA PHE A 117 11.55 6.55 4.34
C PHE A 117 11.41 6.34 2.83
N LEU A 118 12.21 7.05 2.02
CA LEU A 118 12.15 6.95 0.56
C LEU A 118 12.56 5.56 0.05
N ARG A 119 13.57 4.92 0.66
CA ARG A 119 13.95 3.54 0.34
C ARG A 119 12.82 2.57 0.68
N THR A 120 12.21 2.72 1.85
CA THR A 120 11.04 1.91 2.27
C THR A 120 9.89 2.08 1.29
N LEU A 121 9.55 3.31 0.92
CA LEU A 121 8.50 3.62 -0.04
C LEU A 121 8.76 2.95 -1.40
N VAL A 122 9.97 3.11 -1.93
CA VAL A 122 10.33 2.51 -3.23
C VAL A 122 10.32 0.98 -3.16
N ALA A 123 10.91 0.40 -2.12
CA ALA A 123 10.92 -1.05 -1.91
C ALA A 123 9.49 -1.60 -1.73
N SER A 124 8.62 -0.88 -1.03
CA SER A 124 7.23 -1.26 -0.81
C SER A 124 6.45 -1.38 -2.11
N PHE A 125 6.52 -0.36 -2.98
CA PHE A 125 5.83 -0.41 -4.27
C PHE A 125 6.49 -1.36 -5.28
N LEU A 126 7.81 -1.54 -5.25
CA LEU A 126 8.47 -2.56 -6.06
C LEU A 126 8.07 -3.98 -5.61
N SER A 127 7.93 -4.21 -4.31
CA SER A 127 7.39 -5.46 -3.75
C SER A 127 5.95 -5.68 -4.22
N PHE A 128 5.10 -4.66 -4.12
CA PHE A 128 3.71 -4.68 -4.57
C PHE A 128 3.56 -5.12 -6.03
N VAL A 129 4.44 -4.66 -6.93
CA VAL A 129 4.41 -5.03 -8.35
C VAL A 129 5.26 -6.26 -8.69
N GLY A 130 5.66 -7.07 -7.71
CA GLY A 130 6.28 -8.38 -7.94
C GLY A 130 7.81 -8.43 -7.96
N TYR A 131 8.52 -7.35 -7.59
CA TYR A 131 9.98 -7.38 -7.39
C TYR A 131 10.39 -7.67 -5.93
N GLY A 132 9.44 -8.10 -5.08
CA GLY A 132 9.64 -8.30 -3.64
C GLY A 132 10.77 -9.27 -3.30
N ASP A 133 11.05 -10.22 -4.19
CA ASP A 133 12.07 -11.26 -3.98
C ASP A 133 13.44 -10.88 -4.56
N THR A 134 13.54 -9.75 -5.25
CA THR A 134 14.84 -9.21 -5.69
C THR A 134 15.64 -8.76 -4.47
N GLU A 135 16.94 -9.07 -4.45
CA GLU A 135 17.79 -8.86 -3.27
C GLU A 135 17.71 -7.44 -2.71
N PRO A 136 17.82 -6.35 -3.52
CA PRO A 136 17.76 -4.99 -2.98
C PRO A 136 16.43 -4.62 -2.31
N VAL A 137 15.32 -5.14 -2.84
CA VAL A 137 13.98 -4.89 -2.27
C VAL A 137 13.83 -5.66 -0.97
N HIS A 138 14.19 -6.94 -0.98
CA HIS A 138 14.11 -7.81 0.17
C HIS A 138 14.97 -7.31 1.34
N GLU A 139 16.23 -6.94 1.08
CA GLU A 139 17.15 -6.40 2.11
C GLU A 139 16.58 -5.15 2.82
N VAL A 140 16.00 -4.22 2.05
CA VAL A 140 15.38 -3.00 2.61
C VAL A 140 14.19 -3.36 3.48
N LEU A 141 13.29 -4.22 3.00
CA LEU A 141 12.09 -4.62 3.73
C LEU A 141 12.43 -5.40 5.01
N VAL A 142 13.40 -6.32 4.97
CA VAL A 142 13.84 -7.07 6.15
C VAL A 142 14.51 -6.17 7.18
N ARG A 143 15.35 -5.21 6.74
CA ARG A 143 15.97 -4.22 7.65
C ARG A 143 14.90 -3.38 8.35
N ARG A 144 13.89 -2.93 7.60
CA ARG A 144 12.75 -2.21 8.15
C ARG A 144 11.96 -3.07 9.12
N LEU A 145 11.60 -4.28 8.73
CA LEU A 145 10.88 -5.23 9.59
C LEU A 145 11.56 -5.44 10.94
N LYS A 146 12.89 -5.64 10.95
CA LYS A 146 13.67 -5.78 12.19
C LYS A 146 13.58 -4.54 13.08
N SER A 147 13.65 -3.35 12.48
CA SER A 147 13.55 -2.07 13.19
C SER A 147 12.16 -1.82 13.78
N LEU A 148 11.10 -2.24 13.08
CA LEU A 148 9.74 -2.16 13.57
C LEU A 148 9.50 -3.18 14.70
N TYR A 149 9.97 -4.40 14.51
CA TYR A 149 9.82 -5.50 15.46
C TYR A 149 10.49 -5.20 16.81
N SER A 150 11.65 -4.54 16.82
CA SER A 150 12.34 -4.19 18.08
C SER A 150 11.52 -3.28 18.99
N PHE A 151 10.61 -2.47 18.43
CA PHE A 151 9.64 -1.70 19.22
C PHE A 151 8.36 -2.50 19.47
N ALA A 152 7.84 -3.20 18.45
CA ALA A 152 6.57 -3.91 18.52
C ALA A 152 6.54 -5.08 19.53
N VAL A 153 7.69 -5.66 19.89
CA VAL A 153 7.76 -6.74 20.89
C VAL A 153 7.45 -6.26 22.32
N SER A 154 7.71 -4.99 22.62
CA SER A 154 7.46 -4.39 23.93
C SER A 154 7.28 -2.87 23.76
N PRO A 155 6.14 -2.42 23.19
CA PRO A 155 5.95 -1.03 22.85
C PRO A 155 5.75 -0.20 24.12
N SER A 156 6.53 0.89 24.27
CA SER A 156 6.26 1.92 25.27
C SER A 156 5.56 3.10 24.63
N PHE A 157 4.22 3.11 24.66
CA PHE A 157 3.43 4.20 24.09
C PHE A 157 3.51 5.50 24.90
N GLN A 158 3.81 5.39 26.21
CA GLN A 158 3.96 6.54 27.10
C GLN A 158 5.22 7.36 26.77
N ASP A 159 6.27 6.70 26.30
CA ASP A 159 7.58 7.31 26.01
C ASP A 159 7.75 7.74 24.54
N ILE A 160 6.68 7.71 23.74
CA ILE A 160 6.74 8.11 22.33
C ILE A 160 7.12 9.57 22.16
N TYR A 161 6.71 10.42 23.10
CA TYR A 161 6.83 11.86 23.00
C TYR A 161 7.70 12.43 24.11
N THR A 162 8.46 13.47 23.79
CA THR A 162 9.29 14.19 24.75
C THR A 162 9.04 15.69 24.70
N GLU A 163 9.14 16.34 25.86
CA GLU A 163 9.03 17.80 25.99
C GLU A 163 10.39 18.51 25.79
N SER A 164 11.48 17.75 25.76
CA SER A 164 12.87 18.24 25.75
C SER A 164 13.27 19.12 24.55
N TYR A 165 12.43 19.17 23.50
CA TYR A 165 12.71 19.92 22.27
C TYR A 165 11.85 21.18 22.06
N ILE A 166 11.09 21.62 23.07
CA ILE A 166 10.35 22.90 23.04
C ILE A 166 11.38 24.05 23.08
N THR A 167 11.96 24.34 21.92
CA THR A 167 12.92 25.43 21.69
C THR A 167 12.25 26.52 20.86
N HIS A 168 12.76 27.75 20.98
CA HIS A 168 12.17 28.97 20.43
C HIS A 168 12.05 29.00 18.88
N ASP A 169 12.65 28.04 18.17
CA ASP A 169 12.73 27.97 16.69
C ASP A 169 11.62 27.18 15.98
N VAL A 170 10.65 26.63 16.71
CA VAL A 170 9.51 25.97 16.06
C VAL A 170 8.51 27.01 15.55
N LYS A 171 8.40 27.11 14.22
CA LYS A 171 7.36 27.92 13.53
C LYS A 171 5.99 27.66 14.18
N GLN A 172 5.20 28.71 14.41
CA GLN A 172 3.92 28.64 15.13
C GLN A 172 3.00 27.50 14.65
N GLU A 173 2.90 27.29 13.34
CA GLU A 173 2.07 26.24 12.72
C GLU A 173 2.43 24.81 13.14
N LYS A 174 3.68 24.58 13.57
CA LYS A 174 4.19 23.26 13.98
C LYS A 174 4.06 23.02 15.50
N ARG A 175 3.72 24.04 16.30
CA ARG A 175 3.61 23.93 17.77
C ARG A 175 2.48 23.01 18.23
N LYS A 176 1.53 22.67 17.35
CA LYS A 176 0.47 21.69 17.61
C LYS A 176 0.95 20.23 17.60
N HIS A 177 2.17 19.97 17.13
CA HIS A 177 2.74 18.63 17.05
C HIS A 177 3.74 18.42 18.20
N ARG A 178 3.64 17.26 18.86
CA ARG A 178 4.61 16.81 19.87
C ARG A 178 5.88 16.30 19.19
N PHE A 179 7.02 16.42 19.86
CA PHE A 179 8.27 15.84 19.38
C PHE A 179 8.35 14.36 19.74
N LEU A 180 8.74 13.53 18.77
CA LEU A 180 9.06 12.14 19.04
C LEU A 180 10.33 12.05 19.88
N ASN A 181 10.36 11.07 20.78
CA ASN A 181 11.56 10.67 21.46
C ASN A 181 12.64 10.24 20.43
N PRO A 182 13.85 10.84 20.45
CA PRO A 182 14.97 10.47 19.57
C PRO A 182 15.35 9.00 19.57
N ASP A 183 15.12 8.29 20.67
CA ASP A 183 15.41 6.86 20.76
C ASP A 183 14.56 6.05 19.78
N LEU A 184 13.40 6.58 19.37
CA LEU A 184 12.53 5.96 18.37
C LEU A 184 13.01 6.14 16.93
N TYR A 185 14.03 6.95 16.68
CA TYR A 185 14.64 7.11 15.36
C TYR A 185 16.17 7.13 15.40
N PHE A 186 16.75 6.41 16.37
CA PHE A 186 18.18 6.24 16.49
C PHE A 186 18.79 5.66 15.19
N GLY A 187 19.98 6.14 14.82
CA GLY A 187 20.60 5.75 13.55
C GLY A 187 19.77 6.10 12.32
N GLN A 188 18.89 7.11 12.42
CA GLN A 188 17.93 7.53 11.39
C GLN A 188 16.81 6.51 11.09
N GLN A 189 16.70 5.43 11.88
CA GLN A 189 15.75 4.35 11.67
C GLN A 189 14.52 4.55 12.56
N LEU A 190 13.45 5.13 12.01
CA LEU A 190 12.19 5.25 12.74
C LEU A 190 11.62 3.85 13.04
N VAL A 191 11.37 3.53 14.30
CA VAL A 191 10.85 2.21 14.75
C VAL A 191 9.32 2.12 14.71
N LEU A 192 8.63 3.21 14.37
CA LEU A 192 7.20 3.25 14.15
C LEU A 192 6.86 3.02 12.65
N PRO A 193 5.81 2.26 12.32
CA PRO A 193 5.51 1.84 10.95
C PRO A 193 4.87 2.93 10.09
N TRP A 194 5.31 3.06 8.85
CA TRP A 194 4.55 3.78 7.83
C TRP A 194 3.55 2.85 7.15
N VAL A 195 2.51 3.41 6.52
CA VAL A 195 1.59 2.65 5.65
C VAL A 195 2.33 1.88 4.54
N HIS A 196 3.49 2.39 4.13
CA HIS A 196 4.38 1.77 3.16
C HIS A 196 5.03 0.49 3.70
N ASP A 197 5.40 0.43 4.98
CA ASP A 197 5.97 -0.78 5.59
C ASP A 197 4.95 -1.91 5.47
N ILE A 198 3.70 -1.71 5.91
CA ILE A 198 2.65 -2.74 5.84
C ILE A 198 2.46 -3.28 4.43
N ARG A 199 2.37 -2.40 3.43
CA ARG A 199 2.24 -2.84 2.03
C ARG A 199 3.44 -3.65 1.55
N GLY A 200 4.64 -3.18 1.84
CA GLY A 200 5.87 -3.83 1.38
C GLY A 200 6.00 -5.24 1.94
N LEU A 201 5.70 -5.38 3.24
CA LEU A 201 5.68 -6.67 3.95
C LEU A 201 4.60 -7.60 3.38
N ALA A 202 3.40 -7.08 3.14
CA ALA A 202 2.26 -7.87 2.62
C ALA A 202 2.48 -8.45 1.21
N HIS A 203 3.44 -7.91 0.45
CA HIS A 203 3.71 -8.33 -0.92
C HIS A 203 5.08 -9.00 -1.11
N SER A 204 5.83 -9.24 -0.03
CA SER A 204 7.11 -9.95 -0.09
C SER A 204 6.91 -11.42 0.27
N ARG A 205 6.95 -12.30 -0.74
CA ARG A 205 6.83 -13.76 -0.52
C ARG A 205 7.95 -14.28 0.38
N LYS A 206 9.20 -13.87 0.16
CA LYS A 206 10.31 -14.20 1.06
C LYS A 206 10.08 -13.84 2.53
N ILE A 207 9.28 -12.82 2.85
CA ILE A 207 8.93 -12.47 4.23
C ILE A 207 7.76 -13.30 4.75
N LEU A 208 6.73 -13.51 3.93
CA LEU A 208 5.53 -14.23 4.34
C LEU A 208 5.70 -15.76 4.39
N ASP A 209 6.60 -16.30 3.58
CA ASP A 209 6.89 -17.75 3.50
C ASP A 209 7.96 -18.17 4.52
N ASP A 210 8.74 -17.23 5.06
CA ASP A 210 9.70 -17.46 6.14
C ASP A 210 8.99 -17.34 7.52
N PRO A 211 8.96 -18.40 8.34
CA PRO A 211 8.22 -18.37 9.61
C PRO A 211 8.70 -17.31 10.62
N ASP A 212 10.01 -17.04 10.69
CA ASP A 212 10.58 -16.04 11.62
C ASP A 212 10.25 -14.62 11.16
N LEU A 213 10.42 -14.34 9.86
CA LEU A 213 10.07 -13.04 9.29
C LEU A 213 8.55 -12.80 9.33
N ARG A 214 7.74 -13.83 9.04
CA ARG A 214 6.28 -13.74 9.15
C ARG A 214 5.86 -13.45 10.57
N HIS A 215 6.42 -14.14 11.57
CA HIS A 215 6.14 -13.87 12.97
C HIS A 215 6.42 -12.41 13.34
N LYS A 216 7.56 -11.87 12.93
CA LYS A 216 7.89 -10.45 13.15
C LYS A 216 6.88 -9.51 12.51
N ALA A 217 6.44 -9.82 11.29
CA ALA A 217 5.46 -9.00 10.59
C ALA A 217 4.09 -9.04 11.29
N GLU A 218 3.63 -10.21 11.73
CA GLU A 218 2.41 -10.38 12.53
C GLU A 218 2.50 -9.61 13.86
N THR A 219 3.66 -9.60 14.54
CA THR A 219 3.84 -8.80 15.77
C THR A 219 3.72 -7.30 15.50
N VAL A 220 4.31 -6.80 14.41
CA VAL A 220 4.18 -5.38 14.03
C VAL A 220 2.72 -5.05 13.69
N VAL A 221 2.03 -5.92 12.97
CA VAL A 221 0.61 -5.77 12.66
C VAL A 221 -0.23 -5.79 13.94
N SER A 222 0.03 -6.70 14.87
CA SER A 222 -0.63 -6.76 16.18
C SER A 222 -0.54 -5.43 16.92
N MET A 223 0.66 -4.85 17.00
CA MET A 223 0.87 -3.53 17.60
C MET A 223 0.05 -2.45 16.90
N VAL A 224 0.00 -2.44 15.56
CA VAL A 224 -0.79 -1.45 14.81
C VAL A 224 -2.28 -1.55 15.15
N PHE A 225 -2.80 -2.74 15.41
CA PHE A 225 -4.20 -2.96 15.78
C PHE A 225 -4.50 -2.73 17.27
N SER A 226 -3.52 -2.33 18.08
CA SER A 226 -3.75 -2.06 19.50
C SER A 226 -4.45 -0.69 19.70
N PRO A 227 -5.34 -0.56 20.70
CA PRO A 227 -5.95 0.72 21.03
C PRO A 227 -4.94 1.82 21.33
N GLU A 228 -3.86 1.50 22.05
CA GLU A 228 -2.80 2.45 22.42
C GLU A 228 -2.08 3.01 21.20
N TYR A 229 -1.88 2.19 20.16
CA TYR A 229 -1.32 2.65 18.90
C TYR A 229 -2.31 3.54 18.13
N GLN A 230 -3.60 3.17 18.12
CA GLN A 230 -4.63 3.93 17.38
C GLN A 230 -5.04 5.23 18.08
N ASP A 231 -4.77 5.38 19.37
CA ASP A 231 -4.94 6.62 20.15
C ASP A 231 -3.81 7.64 19.90
N LEU A 232 -2.75 7.25 19.16
CA LEU A 232 -1.70 8.20 18.82
C LEU A 232 -2.26 9.37 17.97
N PRO A 233 -1.74 10.59 18.14
CA PRO A 233 -2.05 11.69 17.23
C PRO A 233 -1.82 11.32 15.77
N LEU A 234 -2.74 11.69 14.87
CA LEU A 234 -2.59 11.42 13.42
C LEU A 234 -1.23 11.92 12.90
N GLY A 235 -0.52 11.02 12.20
CA GLY A 235 0.92 11.15 11.98
C GLY A 235 1.68 10.58 13.18
N TYR A 236 2.92 11.03 13.39
CA TYR A 236 3.64 10.76 14.64
C TYR A 236 4.10 12.02 15.34
N GLY A 237 3.93 13.20 14.74
CA GLY A 237 4.46 14.46 15.26
C GLY A 237 5.76 14.88 14.60
N LEU A 238 6.66 15.49 15.37
CA LEU A 238 7.90 16.09 14.87
C LEU A 238 9.12 15.23 15.19
N ILE A 239 9.97 15.00 14.19
CA ILE A 239 11.35 14.57 14.42
C ILE A 239 12.31 15.75 14.25
N LYS A 240 13.47 15.68 14.91
CA LYS A 240 14.57 16.60 14.70
C LYS A 240 15.64 15.93 13.85
N HIS A 241 16.08 16.59 12.79
CA HIS A 241 17.22 16.15 11.99
C HIS A 241 18.08 17.36 11.68
N GLN A 242 19.32 17.33 12.18
CA GLN A 242 20.20 18.51 12.24
C GLN A 242 19.49 19.66 12.98
N GLU A 243 19.51 20.87 12.43
CA GLU A 243 18.88 22.06 13.01
C GLU A 243 17.39 22.20 12.65
N ARG A 244 16.80 21.25 11.93
CA ARG A 244 15.44 21.36 11.40
C ARG A 244 14.49 20.34 12.01
N SER A 245 13.23 20.75 12.16
CA SER A 245 12.13 19.90 12.61
C SER A 245 11.16 19.58 11.48
N TYR A 246 10.75 18.33 11.39
CA TYR A 246 9.93 17.81 10.30
C TYR A 246 8.75 17.02 10.82
N VAL A 247 7.59 17.20 10.19
CA VAL A 247 6.40 16.42 10.52
C VAL A 247 6.52 15.05 9.87
N ILE A 248 6.38 14.00 10.67
CA ILE A 248 6.28 12.63 10.17
C ILE A 248 4.81 12.30 10.00
N GLY A 249 4.38 12.29 8.74
CA GLY A 249 3.08 11.78 8.33
C GLY A 249 3.11 10.27 8.10
N TRP A 250 1.99 9.72 7.62
CA TRP A 250 1.89 8.33 7.11
C TRP A 250 1.95 7.21 8.14
N SER A 251 1.69 7.52 9.40
CA SER A 251 1.32 6.55 10.43
C SER A 251 0.17 5.63 9.98
N VAL A 252 0.19 4.38 10.45
CA VAL A 252 -0.85 3.37 10.12
C VAL A 252 -2.12 3.52 10.96
N HIS A 253 -2.77 4.69 10.90
CA HIS A 253 -4.08 4.86 11.54
C HIS A 253 -5.19 4.23 10.68
N LEU A 254 -6.01 3.42 11.33
CA LEU A 254 -7.14 2.68 10.78
C LEU A 254 -8.40 3.56 10.85
N PRO A 255 -8.92 4.06 9.72
CA PRO A 255 -10.15 4.85 9.76
C PRO A 255 -11.32 3.99 10.27
N GLY A 256 -12.12 4.54 11.18
CA GLY A 256 -13.21 3.78 11.81
C GLY A 256 -12.74 2.71 12.82
N PHE A 257 -11.59 2.94 13.48
CA PHE A 257 -11.10 2.03 14.52
C PHE A 257 -12.09 1.87 15.69
N GLU A 258 -12.56 2.98 16.26
CA GLU A 258 -13.53 2.98 17.37
C GLU A 258 -14.97 3.31 16.94
N SER A 259 -15.16 3.78 15.70
CA SER A 259 -16.45 4.27 15.19
C SER A 259 -16.71 3.81 13.77
N LEU A 260 -17.93 4.01 13.28
CA LEU A 260 -18.22 3.73 11.87
C LEU A 260 -17.40 4.66 10.97
N PRO A 261 -16.81 4.13 9.88
CA PRO A 261 -16.05 4.94 8.95
C PRO A 261 -16.99 5.90 8.22
N ASN A 262 -16.45 7.06 7.84
CA ASN A 262 -17.14 7.95 6.91
C ASN A 262 -16.83 7.55 5.45
N ASP A 263 -17.72 7.88 4.53
CA ASP A 263 -17.56 7.56 3.09
C ASP A 263 -16.23 8.06 2.52
N SER A 264 -15.75 9.22 2.96
CA SER A 264 -14.49 9.81 2.47
C SER A 264 -13.25 9.01 2.85
N SER A 265 -13.34 8.13 3.85
CA SER A 265 -12.26 7.26 4.32
C SER A 265 -12.25 5.88 3.67
N MET A 266 -13.36 5.50 3.03
CA MET A 266 -13.52 4.18 2.39
C MET A 266 -12.49 3.86 1.30
N PRO A 267 -12.06 4.81 0.44
CA PRO A 267 -10.98 4.54 -0.51
C PRO A 267 -9.69 4.06 0.18
N LYS A 268 -9.33 4.68 1.31
CA LYS A 268 -8.17 4.28 2.11
C LYS A 268 -8.40 2.93 2.79
N ILE A 269 -9.60 2.70 3.35
CA ILE A 269 -9.96 1.43 3.99
C ILE A 269 -9.82 0.27 3.00
N LEU A 270 -10.30 0.41 1.76
CA LEU A 270 -10.16 -0.63 0.73
C LEU A 270 -8.70 -1.02 0.48
N LEU A 271 -7.79 -0.05 0.42
CA LEU A 271 -6.36 -0.30 0.22
C LEU A 271 -5.68 -0.89 1.46
N LEU A 272 -6.13 -0.50 2.66
CA LEU A 272 -5.65 -1.09 3.91
C LEU A 272 -6.11 -2.53 4.06
N LEU A 273 -7.39 -2.84 3.79
CA LEU A 273 -7.90 -4.21 3.79
C LEU A 273 -7.09 -5.10 2.84
N GLN A 274 -6.80 -4.65 1.62
CA GLN A 274 -5.92 -5.38 0.71
C GLN A 274 -4.52 -5.60 1.28
N SER A 275 -3.94 -4.57 1.91
CA SER A 275 -2.59 -4.68 2.49
C SER A 275 -2.56 -5.57 3.73
N PHE A 276 -3.65 -5.64 4.49
CA PHE A 276 -3.74 -6.42 5.73
C PHE A 276 -4.23 -7.85 5.54
N ALA A 277 -4.90 -8.15 4.42
CA ALA A 277 -5.52 -9.45 4.16
C ALA A 277 -4.56 -10.64 4.27
N SER A 278 -3.25 -10.44 4.05
CA SER A 278 -2.24 -11.51 4.17
C SER A 278 -1.83 -11.85 5.61
N PHE A 279 -2.13 -10.98 6.58
CA PHE A 279 -1.78 -11.17 7.99
C PHE A 279 -2.93 -11.76 8.77
N ARG A 280 -2.67 -12.86 9.48
CA ARG A 280 -3.66 -13.54 10.32
C ARG A 280 -4.17 -12.63 11.41
N THR A 281 -3.27 -11.94 12.12
CA THR A 281 -3.65 -11.07 13.24
C THR A 281 -4.58 -9.95 12.79
N ALA A 282 -4.40 -9.41 11.57
CA ALA A 282 -5.32 -8.43 11.04
C ALA A 282 -6.68 -9.04 10.71
N ARG A 283 -6.73 -10.20 10.02
CA ARG A 283 -7.99 -10.86 9.65
C ARG A 283 -8.87 -11.23 10.86
N GLU A 284 -8.24 -11.54 11.99
CA GLU A 284 -8.92 -11.88 13.25
C GLU A 284 -9.32 -10.65 14.08
N SER A 285 -8.92 -9.44 13.67
CA SER A 285 -9.23 -8.21 14.40
C SER A 285 -10.68 -7.73 14.16
N ASP A 286 -11.26 -7.11 15.18
CA ASP A 286 -12.61 -6.53 15.12
C ASP A 286 -12.74 -5.48 14.01
N TRP A 287 -11.70 -4.65 13.81
CA TRP A 287 -11.70 -3.65 12.75
C TRP A 287 -11.81 -4.30 11.37
N PHE A 288 -10.99 -5.32 11.09
CA PHE A 288 -10.99 -5.97 9.78
C PHE A 288 -12.32 -6.67 9.51
N LEU A 289 -12.84 -7.41 10.49
CA LEU A 289 -14.12 -8.12 10.37
C LEU A 289 -15.28 -7.15 10.12
N ARG A 290 -15.35 -6.05 10.89
CA ARG A 290 -16.38 -5.02 10.73
C ARG A 290 -16.28 -4.30 9.38
N MET A 291 -15.07 -4.00 8.91
CA MET A 291 -14.89 -3.38 7.59
C MET A 291 -15.29 -4.35 6.47
N MET A 292 -14.99 -5.65 6.62
CA MET A 292 -15.45 -6.67 5.68
C MET A 292 -16.97 -6.78 5.67
N GLU A 293 -17.63 -6.75 6.83
CA GLU A 293 -19.11 -6.75 6.92
C GLU A 293 -19.74 -5.57 6.17
N ILE A 294 -19.16 -4.37 6.28
CA ILE A 294 -19.61 -3.19 5.52
C ILE A 294 -19.50 -3.43 4.01
N LEU A 295 -18.40 -4.05 3.54
CA LEU A 295 -18.23 -4.38 2.12
C LEU A 295 -19.20 -5.48 1.67
N GLU A 296 -19.46 -6.48 2.52
CA GLU A 296 -20.44 -7.55 2.23
C GLU A 296 -21.86 -6.99 2.11
N GLY A 297 -22.21 -5.96 2.89
CA GLY A 297 -23.48 -5.25 2.75
C GLY A 297 -23.70 -4.57 1.40
N CYS A 298 -22.67 -4.49 0.54
CA CYS A 298 -22.76 -3.98 -0.82
C CYS A 298 -22.96 -5.07 -1.89
N SER A 299 -23.21 -6.33 -1.49
CA SER A 299 -23.52 -7.43 -2.41
C SER A 299 -24.81 -7.19 -3.16
N THR A 300 -24.87 -7.60 -4.42
CA THR A 300 -26.09 -7.57 -5.24
C THR A 300 -26.79 -8.93 -5.22
N GLU A 301 -27.96 -9.01 -5.86
CA GLU A 301 -28.68 -10.27 -6.08
C GLU A 301 -27.92 -11.28 -6.97
N TYR A 302 -26.87 -10.85 -7.67
CA TYR A 302 -26.05 -11.68 -8.56
C TYR A 302 -24.69 -12.06 -7.95
N GLU A 303 -24.55 -11.95 -6.62
CA GLU A 303 -23.30 -12.20 -5.88
C GLU A 303 -22.11 -11.30 -6.31
N THR A 304 -22.37 -10.27 -7.12
CA THR A 304 -21.44 -9.18 -7.42
C THR A 304 -21.50 -8.13 -6.31
N TYR A 305 -20.65 -7.11 -6.38
CA TYR A 305 -20.60 -6.02 -5.41
C TYR A 305 -20.73 -4.68 -6.09
N ARG A 306 -21.46 -3.75 -5.47
CA ARG A 306 -21.61 -2.38 -5.97
C ARG A 306 -21.41 -1.38 -4.84
N PHE A 307 -20.20 -0.85 -4.73
CA PHE A 307 -19.88 0.20 -3.76
C PHE A 307 -20.44 1.56 -4.20
N PRO A 308 -20.67 2.48 -3.26
CA PRO A 308 -20.82 3.89 -3.57
C PRO A 308 -19.66 4.40 -4.44
N LYS A 309 -19.98 5.26 -5.41
CA LYS A 309 -19.00 5.75 -6.40
C LYS A 309 -17.87 6.54 -5.72
N GLU A 310 -18.18 7.20 -4.62
CA GLU A 310 -17.30 8.02 -3.81
C GLU A 310 -16.19 7.19 -3.13
N TRP A 311 -16.39 5.89 -2.96
CA TRP A 311 -15.39 4.97 -2.43
C TRP A 311 -14.34 4.60 -3.48
N LEU A 312 -14.62 4.85 -4.76
CA LEU A 312 -13.75 4.57 -5.90
C LEU A 312 -13.41 5.86 -6.67
N PRO A 313 -12.85 6.89 -6.04
CA PRO A 313 -12.58 8.15 -6.72
C PRO A 313 -11.40 8.00 -7.70
N GLU A 314 -11.41 8.80 -8.75
CA GLU A 314 -10.24 9.04 -9.60
C GLU A 314 -9.99 10.55 -9.58
N LYS A 315 -9.01 10.99 -8.78
CA LYS A 315 -8.71 12.41 -8.54
C LYS A 315 -7.57 12.89 -9.44
N ASN A 316 -7.51 14.19 -9.69
CA ASN A 316 -6.41 14.82 -10.43
C ASN A 316 -5.13 14.99 -9.57
N ALA A 317 -5.27 14.96 -8.25
CA ALA A 317 -4.18 15.05 -7.29
C ALA A 317 -4.57 14.35 -5.99
N GLY A 318 -3.56 13.89 -5.26
CA GLY A 318 -3.71 13.16 -4.02
C GLY A 318 -2.69 12.04 -3.91
N TYR A 319 -2.78 11.30 -2.81
CA TYR A 319 -1.90 10.18 -2.54
C TYR A 319 -2.63 8.87 -2.81
N TRP A 320 -1.99 7.98 -3.56
CA TRP A 320 -2.53 6.65 -3.83
C TRP A 320 -2.78 5.90 -2.54
N VAL A 321 -1.90 6.00 -1.54
CA VAL A 321 -2.07 5.34 -0.22
C VAL A 321 -3.33 5.81 0.54
N ASN A 322 -3.94 6.93 0.15
CA ASN A 322 -5.21 7.43 0.67
C ASN A 322 -6.40 7.14 -0.27
N GLY A 323 -6.20 6.33 -1.32
CA GLY A 323 -7.21 5.97 -2.30
C GLY A 323 -7.59 7.11 -3.24
N ALA A 324 -6.63 7.94 -3.68
CA ALA A 324 -6.91 9.02 -4.62
C ALA A 324 -7.15 8.55 -6.08
N TYR A 325 -6.67 7.36 -6.46
CA TYR A 325 -6.65 6.86 -7.84
C TYR A 325 -7.19 5.42 -7.92
N MET A 326 -8.48 5.24 -7.63
CA MET A 326 -9.11 3.93 -7.43
C MET A 326 -9.75 3.33 -8.68
N ALA A 327 -9.87 4.08 -9.78
CA ALA A 327 -10.46 3.54 -11.01
C ALA A 327 -9.62 2.41 -11.60
N LEU A 328 -10.26 1.45 -12.26
CA LEU A 328 -9.60 0.38 -13.02
C LEU A 328 -10.14 0.26 -14.44
N GLU A 329 -11.36 0.74 -14.68
CA GLU A 329 -12.00 0.71 -15.99
C GLU A 329 -11.59 1.92 -16.85
N ASP A 330 -11.40 1.68 -18.15
CA ASP A 330 -11.13 2.73 -19.14
C ASP A 330 -12.35 3.66 -19.32
N ASP A 331 -13.55 3.08 -19.39
CA ASP A 331 -14.81 3.82 -19.54
C ASP A 331 -15.70 3.67 -18.29
N ARG A 332 -15.60 4.63 -17.38
CA ARG A 332 -16.44 4.70 -16.18
C ARG A 332 -17.84 5.27 -16.43
N GLN A 333 -18.19 5.63 -17.66
CA GLN A 333 -19.57 5.97 -18.04
C GLN A 333 -20.41 4.71 -18.27
N LYS A 334 -19.76 3.56 -18.54
CA LYS A 334 -20.43 2.26 -18.61
C LYS A 334 -21.15 1.98 -17.30
N LYS A 335 -22.44 1.59 -17.38
CA LYS A 335 -23.29 1.31 -16.22
C LYS A 335 -22.69 0.28 -15.25
N SER A 336 -21.93 -0.69 -15.77
CA SER A 336 -21.32 -1.76 -14.98
C SER A 336 -19.95 -1.42 -14.41
N ALA A 337 -19.36 -0.26 -14.73
CA ALA A 337 -17.95 0.01 -14.38
C ALA A 337 -17.70 -0.01 -12.87
N ILE A 338 -18.57 0.65 -12.09
CA ILE A 338 -18.47 0.65 -10.62
C ILE A 338 -18.63 -0.75 -10.06
N GLU A 339 -19.58 -1.52 -10.57
CA GLU A 339 -19.82 -2.90 -10.12
C GLU A 339 -18.65 -3.82 -10.47
N CYS A 340 -18.00 -3.62 -11.63
CA CYS A 340 -16.75 -4.32 -11.99
C CYS A 340 -15.61 -4.00 -11.03
N GLU A 341 -15.36 -2.71 -10.77
CA GLU A 341 -14.31 -2.26 -9.85
C GLU A 341 -14.56 -2.76 -8.42
N SER A 342 -15.79 -2.65 -7.93
CA SER A 342 -16.21 -3.11 -6.61
C SER A 342 -16.07 -4.62 -6.45
N THR A 343 -16.62 -5.39 -7.38
CA THR A 343 -16.55 -6.86 -7.36
C THR A 343 -15.10 -7.32 -7.42
N PHE A 344 -14.29 -6.76 -8.31
CA PHE A 344 -12.88 -7.11 -8.40
C PHE A 344 -12.11 -6.82 -7.10
N ARG A 345 -12.32 -5.64 -6.49
CA ARG A 345 -11.66 -5.29 -5.22
C ARG A 345 -12.05 -6.23 -4.09
N MET A 346 -13.32 -6.60 -4.01
CA MET A 346 -13.79 -7.55 -2.99
C MET A 346 -13.18 -8.94 -3.18
N LEU A 347 -13.20 -9.47 -4.41
CA LEU A 347 -12.59 -10.75 -4.74
C LEU A 347 -11.07 -10.72 -4.50
N LYS A 348 -10.39 -9.61 -4.79
CA LYS A 348 -8.96 -9.43 -4.52
C LYS A 348 -8.65 -9.51 -3.02
N ILE A 349 -9.45 -8.86 -2.17
CA ILE A 349 -9.28 -8.97 -0.71
C ILE A 349 -9.50 -10.42 -0.26
N LYS A 350 -10.60 -11.05 -0.68
CA LYS A 350 -10.91 -12.45 -0.33
C LYS A 350 -9.81 -13.42 -0.77
N HIS A 351 -9.27 -13.25 -1.97
CA HIS A 351 -8.16 -14.07 -2.49
C HIS A 351 -6.88 -13.92 -1.67
N LEU A 352 -6.57 -12.70 -1.22
CA LEU A 352 -5.40 -12.46 -0.37
C LEU A 352 -5.53 -13.11 1.01
N MET A 353 -6.76 -13.30 1.50
CA MET A 353 -7.02 -13.98 2.77
C MET A 353 -6.77 -15.50 2.71
N THR A 354 -6.83 -16.12 1.53
CA THR A 354 -6.69 -17.57 1.33
C THR A 354 -5.28 -18.01 0.94
N ARG A 355 -4.41 -17.08 0.53
CA ARG A 355 -2.98 -17.33 0.29
C ARG A 355 -2.28 -17.55 1.64
N GLN A 356 -2.19 -18.80 2.09
CA GLN A 356 -1.49 -19.18 3.32
C GLN A 356 -0.04 -19.49 3.08
#